data_AF-A0A354Z4P8-F1
#
_entry.id   AF-A0A354Z4P8-F1
#
_cell.length_a   1.000
_cell.length_b   1.000
_cell.length_c   1.000
_cell.angle_alpha   90.00
_cell.angle_beta   90.00
_cell.angle_gamma   90.00
#
_symmetry.space_group_name_H-M   'P 1'
#
loop_
_entity.id
_entity.type
_entity.pdbx_description
1 polymer ?
#
loop_
_entity_poly.entity_id
_entity_poly.type
_entity_poly.pdbx_seq_one_letter_code
_entity_poly.pdbx_strand_id
1 'polypeptide(L)' 'TGTGKTAAFGLPLLHRLAADQTPAKGPRRPRALILAPTRELAIQVHDSLRAYARHLRLSLTAIYGGAAMRP' A
#
# COMPACT_ATOMS: atom_id res chain seq x y z
N THR A 1 -11.83 -12.10 0.41
CA THR A 1 -12.86 -11.87 1.45
C THR A 1 -12.36 -12.37 2.80
N GLY A 2 -12.36 -11.50 3.82
CA GLY A 2 -12.47 -11.85 5.26
C GLY A 2 -11.28 -12.35 6.09
N THR A 3 -10.34 -13.15 5.57
CA THR A 3 -9.52 -14.02 6.46
C THR A 3 -8.22 -13.41 7.01
N GLY A 4 -8.11 -12.08 7.15
CA GLY A 4 -6.90 -11.45 7.69
C GLY A 4 -5.65 -11.55 6.81
N LYS A 5 -5.73 -12.11 5.59
CA LYS A 5 -4.58 -12.24 4.67
C LYS A 5 -3.89 -10.90 4.39
N THR A 6 -4.67 -9.85 4.16
CA THR A 6 -4.14 -8.49 3.95
C THR A 6 -3.42 -7.97 5.19
N ALA A 7 -3.93 -8.23 6.38
CA ALA A 7 -3.25 -7.86 7.62
C ALA A 7 -1.97 -8.69 7.84
N ALA A 8 -2.01 -9.98 7.51
CA ALA A 8 -0.89 -10.91 7.70
C ALA A 8 0.37 -10.49 6.94
N PHE A 9 0.25 -9.99 5.69
CA PHE A 9 1.40 -9.42 4.98
C PHE A 9 1.53 -7.90 5.17
N GLY A 10 0.41 -7.19 5.37
CA GLY A 10 0.35 -5.73 5.37
C GLY A 10 0.88 -5.09 6.65
N LEU A 11 0.53 -5.62 7.82
CA LEU A 11 1.00 -5.09 9.10
C LEU A 11 2.53 -5.18 9.27
N PRO A 12 3.19 -6.34 9.03
CA PRO A 12 4.65 -6.39 9.13
C PRO A 12 5.34 -5.50 8.07
N LEU A 13 4.76 -5.38 6.87
CA LEU A 13 5.26 -4.47 5.84
C LEU A 13 5.20 -3.00 6.32
N LEU A 14 4.04 -2.56 6.83
CA LEU A 14 3.85 -1.20 7.32
C LEU A 14 4.75 -0.90 8.52
N HIS A 15 4.90 -1.84 9.45
CA HIS A 15 5.79 -1.71 10.60
C HIS A 15 7.24 -1.49 10.16
N ARG A 16 7.73 -2.31 9.22
CA ARG A 16 9.09 -2.16 8.67
C ARG A 16 9.29 -0.82 7.97
N LEU A 17 8.33 -0.40 7.14
CA LEU A 17 8.40 0.87 6.42
C LEU A 17 8.32 2.10 7.35
N ALA A 18 7.59 2.00 8.46
CA ALA A 18 7.48 3.07 9.45
C ALA A 18 8.73 3.16 10.34
N ALA A 19 9.37 2.04 10.66
CA ALA A 19 10.60 1.99 11.45
C ALA A 19 11.81 2.52 10.66
N ASP A 20 11.90 2.21 9.37
CA ASP A 20 12.94 2.71 8.50
C ASP A 20 12.61 4.14 8.06
N GLN A 21 13.14 5.10 8.82
CA GLN A 21 13.01 6.55 8.59
C GLN A 21 13.92 7.05 7.46
N THR A 22 14.69 6.18 6.82
CA THR A 22 15.53 6.57 5.68
C THR A 22 14.62 7.12 4.59
N PRO A 23 14.75 8.40 4.21
CA PRO A 23 13.99 8.94 3.11
C PRO A 23 14.26 8.11 1.87
N ALA A 24 13.21 7.78 1.11
CA ALA A 24 13.40 7.17 -0.20
C ALA A 24 14.35 8.08 -0.99
N LYS A 25 15.51 7.56 -1.42
CA LYS A 25 16.56 8.38 -2.05
C LYS A 25 16.06 8.89 -3.41
N GLY A 26 15.60 10.14 -3.43
CA GLY A 26 15.13 10.84 -4.63
C GLY A 26 13.62 10.69 -4.92
N PRO A 27 13.09 11.49 -5.85
CA PRO A 27 11.67 11.48 -6.18
C PRO A 27 11.21 10.15 -6.81
N ARG A 28 9.94 9.79 -6.59
CA ARG A 28 9.24 8.67 -7.26
C ARG A 28 9.87 7.29 -7.04
N ARG A 29 10.28 6.97 -5.81
CA ARG A 29 10.80 5.63 -5.46
C ARG A 29 9.86 4.87 -4.52
N PRO A 30 8.96 4.00 -5.05
CA PRO A 30 8.14 3.16 -4.19
C PRO A 30 9.03 2.20 -3.37
N ARG A 31 8.76 2.11 -2.07
CA ARG A 31 9.49 1.22 -1.14
C ARG A 31 8.90 -0.19 -1.07
N ALA A 32 7.69 -0.37 -1.59
CA ALA A 32 6.98 -1.64 -1.65
C ALA A 32 6.05 -1.67 -2.85
N LEU A 33 5.84 -2.86 -3.41
CA LEU A 33 4.90 -3.14 -4.49
C LEU A 33 4.07 -4.36 -4.13
N ILE A 34 2.75 -4.23 -4.20
CA ILE A 34 1.81 -5.32 -3.99
C ILE A 34 1.05 -5.50 -5.29
N LEU A 35 1.11 -6.70 -5.86
CA LEU A 35 0.43 -7.04 -7.10
C LEU A 35 -0.87 -7.78 -6.77
N ALA A 36 -1.94 -7.39 -7.45
CA ALA A 36 -3.23 -8.05 -7.37
C ALA A 36 -3.72 -8.39 -8.80
N PRO A 37 -4.35 -9.56 -9.01
CA PRO A 37 -4.78 -10.02 -10.32
C PRO A 37 -5.95 -9.22 -10.93
N THR A 38 -6.70 -8.48 -10.11
CA THR A 38 -7.85 -7.69 -10.57
C THR A 38 -7.89 -6.31 -9.91
N ARG A 39 -8.59 -5.38 -10.57
CA ARG A 39 -8.80 -4.02 -10.07
C ARG A 39 -9.52 -4.02 -8.72
N GLU A 40 -10.56 -4.83 -8.59
CA GLU A 40 -11.41 -4.92 -7.40
C GLU A 40 -10.57 -5.39 -6.20
N LEU A 41 -9.68 -6.36 -6.42
CA LEU A 41 -8.81 -6.86 -5.38
C LEU A 41 -7.71 -5.85 -5.01
N ALA A 42 -7.16 -5.13 -6.00
CA ALA A 42 -6.20 -4.05 -5.74
C ALA A 42 -6.81 -2.95 -4.86
N ILE A 43 -8.06 -2.55 -5.14
CA ILE A 43 -8.81 -1.56 -4.34
C ILE A 43 -9.05 -2.10 -2.92
N GLN A 44 -9.56 -3.33 -2.79
CA GLN A 44 -9.80 -3.93 -1.47
C GLN A 44 -8.54 -4.01 -0.60
N VAL A 45 -7.41 -4.38 -1.20
CA VAL A 45 -6.11 -4.41 -0.51
C VAL A 45 -5.66 -2.99 -0.15
N HIS A 46 -5.75 -2.04 -1.08
CA HIS A 46 -5.40 -0.64 -0.85
C HIS A 46 -6.20 -0.03 0.30
N ASP A 47 -7.52 -0.18 0.30
CA ASP A 47 -8.39 0.40 1.34
C ASP A 47 -8.08 -0.18 2.72
N SER A 48 -7.82 -1.50 2.78
CA SER A 48 -7.38 -2.16 4.01
C SER A 48 -6.06 -1.59 4.51
N LEU A 49 -5.05 -1.49 3.64
CA LEU A 49 -3.73 -0.96 4.01
C LEU A 49 -3.79 0.52 4.39
N ARG A 50 -4.63 1.31 3.71
CA ARG A 50 -4.86 2.72 4.03
C ARG A 50 -5.47 2.88 5.42
N ALA A 51 -6.41 2.02 5.79
CA ALA A 51 -6.97 2.01 7.14
C ALA A 51 -5.91 1.65 8.19
N TYR A 52 -5.08 0.63 7.94
CA TYR A 52 -4.01 0.22 8.86
C TYR A 52 -2.91 1.27 8.99
N ALA A 53 -2.60 1.99 7.90
CA ALA A 53 -1.55 3.00 7.86
C ALA A 53 -2.02 4.40 8.30
N ARG A 54 -3.26 4.57 8.78
CA ARG A 54 -3.87 5.89 9.08
C ARG A 54 -3.01 6.80 9.98
N HIS A 55 -2.22 6.21 10.87
CA HIS A 55 -1.37 6.93 11.82
C HIS A 55 0.12 6.89 11.46
N LEU A 56 0.46 6.39 10.27
CA LEU A 56 1.83 6.30 9.77
C LEU A 56 2.07 7.39 8.73
N ARG A 57 3.29 7.94 8.71
CA ARG A 57 3.73 8.92 7.69
C ARG A 57 4.14 8.21 6.40
N LEU A 58 3.22 7.44 5.82
CA LEU A 58 3.43 6.65 4.60
C LEU A 58 2.46 7.08 3.50
N SER A 59 2.96 7.19 2.27
CA SER A 59 2.14 7.40 1.08
C SER A 59 1.79 6.06 0.43
N LEU A 60 0.52 5.82 0.16
CA LEU A 60 0.04 4.63 -0.55
C LEU A 60 -0.77 5.07 -1.77
N THR A 61 -0.54 4.43 -2.90
CA THR A 61 -1.27 4.65 -4.15
C THR A 61 -1.64 3.30 -4.76
N ALA A 62 -2.87 3.18 -5.26
CA ALA A 62 -3.29 2.04 -6.07
C ALA A 62 -3.19 2.40 -7.55
N ILE A 63 -2.60 1.52 -8.36
CA ILE A 63 -2.44 1.69 -9.81
C ILE A 63 -3.15 0.54 -10.50
N TYR A 64 -4.09 0.86 -11.38
CA TYR A 64 -4.84 -0.10 -12.20
C TYR A 64 -5.39 0.59 -13.45
N GLY A 65 -5.62 -0.18 -14.52
CA GLY A 65 -6.17 0.33 -15.77
C GLY A 65 -7.60 0.84 -15.65
N GLY A 66 -8.01 1.74 -16.55
CA GLY A 66 -9.37 2.31 -16.59
C GLY A 66 -9.66 3.38 -15.53
N ALA A 67 -8.67 3.76 -14.72
CA ALA A 67 -8.75 4.91 -13.82
C ALA A 67 -8.05 6.12 -14.45
N ALA A 68 -8.64 7.31 -14.33
CA ALA A 68 -7.91 8.53 -14.63
C ALA A 68 -6.70 8.63 -13.70
N MET A 69 -5.50 8.81 -14.27
CA MET A 69 -4.30 9.14 -13.49
C MET A 69 -4.52 10.53 -12.88
N ARG A 70 -5.01 10.56 -11.63
CA ARG A 70 -5.03 11.79 -10.84
C ARG A 70 -3.61 12.05 -10.33
N PRO A 71 -3.11 13.30 -10.40
CA PRO A 71 -1.76 13.66 -9.99
C PRO A 71 -1.50 13.38 -8.50
#